data_AF-A0AA47HWX2-F1
#
_entry.id   AF-A0AA47HWX2-F1
#
_cell.length_a   1.000
_cell.length_b   1.000
_cell.length_c   1.000
_cell.angle_alpha   90.00
_cell.angle_beta   90.00
_cell.angle_gamma   90.00
#
_symmetry.space_group_name_H-M   'P 1'
#
loop_
_entity.id
_entity.type
_entity.pdbx_description
1 polymer ?
#
loop_
_entity_poly.entity_id
_entity_poly.type
_entity_poly.pdbx_seq_one_letter_code
_entity_poly.pdbx_strand_id
1 'polypeptide(L)'
;MSDRELLELATKAAGVAGYWVEKRPEDGHPRYSCGIGKASQLTSLWNPLADDGQALRLAVDLQMTIEVCANDVAVSPRLGPLQVVGEVYVNHNGSKSAATRRAIVRAAAAIGRTLP
;
A
#
# COMPACT_ATOMS: atom_id res chain seq x y z
N MET A 1 2.05 -4.27 12.88
CA MET A 1 0.95 -4.34 11.90
C MET A 1 1.44 -5.20 10.74
N SER A 2 0.68 -6.22 10.40
CA SER A 2 0.94 -7.09 9.25
C SER A 2 0.65 -6.38 7.93
N ASP A 3 1.17 -6.92 6.82
CA ASP A 3 0.90 -6.40 5.47
C ASP A 3 -0.58 -6.47 5.10
N ARG A 4 -1.27 -7.49 5.60
CA ARG A 4 -2.73 -7.64 5.47
C ARG A 4 -3.48 -6.50 6.15
N GLU A 5 -3.25 -6.31 7.45
CA GLU A 5 -3.90 -5.23 8.23
C GLU A 5 -3.58 -3.85 7.64
N LEU A 6 -2.35 -3.68 7.15
CA LEU A 6 -1.90 -2.47 6.50
C LEU A 6 -2.70 -2.19 5.22
N LEU A 7 -2.88 -3.21 4.37
CA LEU A 7 -3.66 -3.09 3.14
C LEU A 7 -5.16 -2.92 3.40
N GLU A 8 -5.73 -3.64 4.37
CA GLU A 8 -7.15 -3.51 4.76
C GLU A 8 -7.48 -2.12 5.32
N LEU A 9 -6.54 -1.44 5.96
CA LEU A 9 -6.73 -0.04 6.37
C LEU A 9 -6.56 0.93 5.20
N ALA A 10 -5.57 0.70 4.33
CA ALA A 10 -5.33 1.55 3.18
C ALA A 10 -6.52 1.54 2.19
N THR A 11 -7.26 0.44 2.08
CA THR A 11 -8.46 0.38 1.22
C THR A 11 -9.55 1.34 1.67
N LYS A 12 -9.70 1.55 3.00
CA LYS A 12 -10.68 2.52 3.54
C LYS A 12 -10.40 3.92 3.03
N ALA A 13 -9.13 4.35 3.06
CA ALA A 13 -8.72 5.63 2.50
C ALA A 13 -8.88 5.67 0.97
N ALA A 14 -8.52 4.58 0.29
CA ALA A 14 -8.56 4.49 -1.16
C ALA A 14 -9.98 4.34 -1.76
N GLY A 15 -11.01 4.11 -0.95
CA GLY A 15 -12.35 3.77 -1.43
C GLY A 15 -12.42 2.44 -2.19
N VAL A 16 -11.49 1.52 -1.93
CA VAL A 16 -11.41 0.22 -2.62
C VAL A 16 -12.26 -0.82 -1.89
N ALA A 17 -13.25 -1.38 -2.57
CA ALA A 17 -14.07 -2.46 -2.03
C ALA A 17 -13.47 -3.85 -2.32
N GLY A 18 -13.40 -4.70 -1.31
CA GLY A 18 -12.94 -6.08 -1.43
C GLY A 18 -12.57 -6.67 -0.08
N TYR A 19 -12.03 -7.88 -0.10
CA TYR A 19 -11.49 -8.56 1.07
C TYR A 19 -10.10 -9.12 0.76
N TRP A 20 -9.38 -9.52 1.81
CA TRP A 20 -8.10 -10.18 1.67
C TRP A 20 -8.23 -11.48 0.87
N VAL A 21 -7.45 -11.60 -0.21
CA VAL A 21 -7.38 -12.78 -1.06
C VAL A 21 -5.92 -13.20 -1.20
N GLU A 22 -5.69 -14.50 -1.10
CA GLU A 22 -4.43 -15.16 -1.48
C GLU A 22 -4.72 -16.10 -2.64
N LYS A 23 -3.94 -15.96 -3.71
CA LYS A 23 -3.96 -16.86 -4.87
C LYS A 23 -2.71 -17.71 -4.81
N ARG A 24 -2.84 -19.02 -4.64
CA ARG A 24 -1.70 -19.94 -4.53
C ARG A 24 -1.59 -20.85 -5.75
N PRO A 25 -0.38 -21.28 -6.13
CA PRO A 25 -0.20 -22.25 -7.21
C PRO A 25 -0.98 -23.56 -7.00
N GLU A 26 -1.11 -24.00 -5.75
CA GLU A 26 -1.88 -25.18 -5.36
C GLU A 26 -3.36 -25.10 -5.75
N ASP A 27 -3.92 -23.90 -5.86
CA ASP A 27 -5.32 -23.64 -6.25
C ASP A 27 -5.48 -23.45 -7.77
N GLY A 28 -4.44 -23.75 -8.56
CA GLY A 28 -4.43 -23.61 -10.02
C GLY A 28 -4.05 -22.21 -10.52
N HIS A 29 -3.52 -21.34 -9.66
CA HIS A 29 -3.01 -20.03 -10.08
C HIS A 29 -1.57 -20.11 -10.62
N PRO A 30 -1.17 -19.25 -11.58
CA PRO A 30 0.16 -19.34 -12.17
C PRO A 30 1.31 -19.01 -11.20
N ARG A 31 1.06 -18.15 -10.20
CA ARG A 31 2.03 -17.69 -9.20
C ARG A 31 1.32 -17.30 -7.91
N TYR A 32 2.05 -17.31 -6.79
CA TYR A 32 1.57 -16.73 -5.54
C TYR A 32 1.32 -15.23 -5.70
N SER A 33 0.16 -14.75 -5.25
CA SER A 33 -0.13 -13.32 -5.10
C SER A 33 -1.14 -13.09 -3.97
N CYS A 34 -1.06 -11.92 -3.34
CA CYS A 34 -1.99 -11.53 -2.29
C CYS A 34 -2.38 -10.05 -2.45
N GLY A 35 -3.50 -9.67 -1.83
CA GLY A 35 -4.01 -8.31 -1.86
C GLY A 35 -5.51 -8.26 -1.63
N ILE A 36 -6.13 -7.14 -1.99
CA ILE A 36 -7.56 -6.89 -1.82
C ILE A 36 -8.28 -7.09 -3.14
N GLY A 37 -9.34 -7.87 -3.14
CA GLY A 37 -10.14 -8.10 -4.34
C GLY A 37 -11.43 -8.83 -4.05
N LYS A 38 -12.07 -9.29 -5.12
CA LYS A 38 -13.18 -10.26 -5.09
C LYS A 38 -12.61 -11.62 -5.49
N ALA A 39 -13.18 -12.74 -5.01
CA ALA A 39 -12.67 -14.10 -5.29
C ALA A 39 -12.72 -14.54 -6.77
N SER A 40 -13.05 -13.66 -7.72
CA SER A 40 -12.94 -14.00 -9.14
C SER A 40 -11.47 -14.18 -9.53
N GLN A 41 -11.16 -15.32 -10.16
CA GLN A 41 -9.80 -15.65 -10.57
C GLN A 41 -9.20 -14.66 -11.57
N LEU A 42 -10.03 -13.96 -12.34
CA LEU A 42 -9.63 -13.12 -13.48
C LEU A 42 -9.17 -11.70 -13.11
N THR A 43 -9.44 -11.21 -11.90
CA THR A 43 -9.10 -9.84 -11.51
C THR A 43 -7.75 -9.78 -10.81
N SER A 44 -6.90 -8.84 -11.22
CA SER A 44 -5.69 -8.47 -10.46
C SER A 44 -6.08 -8.01 -9.05
N LEU A 45 -5.33 -8.47 -8.05
CA LEU A 45 -5.53 -8.03 -6.67
C LEU A 45 -4.98 -6.61 -6.50
N TRP A 46 -5.64 -5.82 -5.66
CA TRP A 46 -5.15 -4.54 -5.22
C TRP A 46 -4.10 -4.75 -4.14
N ASN A 47 -2.84 -4.52 -4.49
CA ASN A 47 -1.68 -4.60 -3.62
C ASN A 47 -0.64 -3.52 -3.99
N PRO A 48 -0.83 -2.28 -3.52
CA PRO A 48 0.15 -1.20 -3.68
C PRO A 48 1.50 -1.46 -2.98
N LEU A 49 1.67 -2.53 -2.19
CA LEU A 49 3.01 -2.92 -1.70
C LEU A 49 3.83 -3.63 -2.77
N ALA A 50 3.17 -4.25 -3.76
CA ALA A 50 3.78 -5.02 -4.84
C ALA A 50 3.65 -4.35 -6.22
N ASP A 51 2.76 -3.36 -6.38
CA ASP A 51 2.47 -2.70 -7.66
C ASP A 51 2.74 -1.18 -7.57
N ASP A 52 3.74 -0.71 -8.32
CA ASP A 52 4.13 0.71 -8.37
C ASP A 52 3.01 1.63 -8.87
N GLY A 53 2.24 1.18 -9.85
CA GLY A 53 1.16 1.96 -10.43
C GLY A 53 0.01 2.13 -9.44
N GLN A 54 -0.33 1.10 -8.68
CA GLN A 54 -1.33 1.19 -7.61
C GLN A 54 -0.85 2.09 -6.47
N ALA A 55 0.43 2.01 -6.08
CA ALA A 55 1.00 2.89 -5.07
C ALA A 55 0.98 4.36 -5.51
N LEU A 56 1.39 4.65 -6.74
CA LEU A 56 1.40 6.02 -7.25
C LEU A 56 -0.02 6.60 -7.36
N ARG A 57 -0.98 5.83 -7.90
CA ARG A 57 -2.39 6.26 -7.93
C ARG A 57 -2.91 6.54 -6.53
N LEU A 58 -2.64 5.65 -5.58
CA LEU A 58 -3.03 5.84 -4.18
C LEU A 58 -2.47 7.13 -3.58
N ALA A 59 -1.20 7.45 -3.85
CA ALA A 59 -0.59 8.69 -3.39
C ALA A 59 -1.24 9.94 -4.02
N VAL A 60 -1.54 9.89 -5.32
CA VAL A 60 -2.19 10.98 -6.06
C VAL A 60 -3.62 11.19 -5.56
N ASP A 61 -4.41 10.12 -5.46
CA ASP A 61 -5.81 10.16 -5.03
C ASP A 61 -5.95 10.72 -3.61
N LEU A 62 -5.00 10.40 -2.73
CA LEU A 62 -4.93 10.89 -1.35
C LEU A 62 -4.12 12.19 -1.19
N GLN A 63 -3.71 12.80 -2.30
CA GLN A 63 -2.99 14.08 -2.35
C GLN A 63 -1.74 14.12 -1.45
N MET A 64 -0.98 13.03 -1.42
CA MET A 64 0.23 12.91 -0.62
C MET A 64 1.40 13.67 -1.23
N THR A 65 2.27 14.22 -0.37
CA THR A 65 3.61 14.66 -0.77
C THR A 65 4.59 13.54 -0.47
N ILE A 66 5.42 13.19 -1.45
CA ILE A 66 6.46 12.18 -1.32
C ILE A 66 7.82 12.87 -1.46
N GLU A 67 8.61 12.84 -0.41
CA GLU A 67 9.97 13.36 -0.37
C GLU A 67 10.95 12.19 -0.41
N VAL A 68 11.67 12.06 -1.53
CA VAL A 68 12.65 10.99 -1.75
C VAL A 68 14.03 11.53 -1.39
N CYS A 69 14.55 11.09 -0.26
CA CYS A 69 15.83 11.53 0.28
C CYS A 69 16.95 10.52 -0.05
N ALA A 70 18.17 10.83 0.40
CA ALA A 70 19.34 10.01 0.13
C ALA A 70 19.24 8.60 0.74
N ASN A 71 18.71 8.49 1.97
CA ASN A 71 18.73 7.27 2.78
C ASN A 71 17.32 6.76 3.16
N ASP A 72 16.30 7.57 2.94
CA ASP A 72 14.93 7.32 3.34
C ASP A 72 13.94 8.04 2.41
N VAL A 73 12.66 7.76 2.64
CA VAL A 73 11.54 8.44 2.00
C VAL A 73 10.57 8.89 3.08
N ALA A 74 10.07 10.11 2.94
CA ALA A 74 9.04 10.67 3.81
C ALA A 74 7.76 10.92 3.01
N VAL A 75 6.62 10.51 3.56
CA VAL A 75 5.31 10.69 2.94
C VAL A 75 4.41 11.45 3.91
N SER A 76 3.89 12.59 3.46
CA SER A 76 2.96 13.40 4.23
C SER A 76 1.59 13.46 3.53
N PRO A 77 0.51 13.02 4.18
CA PRO A 77 -0.83 13.24 3.66
C PRO A 77 -1.22 14.71 3.82
N ARG A 78 -1.89 15.29 2.82
CA ARG A 78 -2.39 16.68 2.91
C ARG A 78 -3.60 16.80 3.85
N LEU A 79 -4.30 15.70 4.11
CA LEU A 79 -5.53 15.66 4.88
C LEU A 79 -5.25 15.55 6.39
N GLY A 80 -5.42 16.65 7.11
CA GLY A 80 -5.51 16.69 8.57
C GLY A 80 -4.17 16.70 9.33
N PRO A 81 -4.19 16.55 10.68
CA PRO A 81 -3.00 16.61 11.54
C PRO A 81 -2.16 15.32 11.49
N LEU A 82 -2.27 14.53 10.42
CA LEU A 82 -1.62 13.23 10.33
C LEU A 82 -0.11 13.40 10.23
N GLN A 83 0.60 12.56 10.99
CA GLN A 83 2.06 12.57 11.04
C GLN A 83 2.68 12.14 9.71
N VAL A 84 3.84 12.73 9.40
CA VAL A 84 4.70 12.28 8.32
C VAL A 84 5.13 10.83 8.57
N VAL A 85 5.02 9.99 7.54
CA VAL A 85 5.42 8.59 7.59
C VAL A 85 6.75 8.41 6.86
N GLY A 86 7.75 7.87 7.54
CA GLY A 86 9.07 7.59 6.97
C GLY A 86 9.36 6.10 6.80
N GLU A 87 10.14 5.76 5.77
CA GLU A 87 10.74 4.43 5.58
C GLU A 87 12.23 4.57 5.20
N VAL A 88 13.11 3.86 5.90
CA VAL A 88 14.57 3.89 5.66
C VAL A 88 14.94 2.79 4.68
N TYR A 89 15.70 3.10 3.62
CA TYR A 89 15.97 2.15 2.53
C TYR A 89 16.70 0.88 2.97
N VAL A 90 17.54 0.95 4.00
CA VAL A 90 18.27 -0.22 4.51
C VAL A 90 17.34 -1.34 4.99
N ASN A 91 16.16 -0.98 5.52
CA ASN A 91 15.14 -1.95 5.95
C ASN A 91 14.44 -2.66 4.77
N HIS A 92 14.68 -2.17 3.56
CA HIS A 92 14.09 -2.67 2.30
C HIS A 92 15.19 -3.20 1.37
N ASN A 93 16.31 -3.70 1.90
CA ASN A 93 17.47 -4.17 1.13
C ASN A 93 18.03 -3.11 0.17
N GLY A 94 17.95 -1.82 0.54
CA GLY A 94 18.36 -0.70 -0.29
C GLY A 94 17.36 -0.33 -1.40
N SER A 95 16.22 -1.03 -1.51
CA SER A 95 15.22 -0.76 -2.53
C SER A 95 14.41 0.49 -2.21
N LYS A 96 14.74 1.59 -2.89
CA LYS A 96 14.01 2.88 -2.77
C LYS A 96 12.54 2.75 -3.16
N SER A 97 12.25 1.97 -4.20
CA SER A 97 10.87 1.78 -4.67
C SER A 97 10.03 0.99 -3.66
N ALA A 98 10.58 -0.09 -3.07
CA ALA A 98 9.88 -0.85 -2.04
C ALA A 98 9.60 0.00 -0.78
N ALA A 99 10.60 0.77 -0.32
CA ALA A 99 10.43 1.70 0.79
C ALA A 99 9.36 2.77 0.49
N THR A 100 9.38 3.34 -0.72
CA THR A 100 8.41 4.35 -1.15
C THR A 100 6.99 3.80 -1.19
N ARG A 101 6.78 2.62 -1.80
CA ARG A 101 5.48 1.94 -1.78
C ARG A 101 5.02 1.69 -0.34
N ARG A 102 5.89 1.19 0.53
CA ARG A 102 5.56 0.95 1.95
C ARG A 102 5.15 2.24 2.66
N ALA A 103 5.88 3.33 2.48
CA ALA A 103 5.59 4.62 3.12
C ALA A 103 4.22 5.18 2.66
N ILE A 104 3.92 5.10 1.36
CA ILE A 104 2.62 5.48 0.81
C ILE A 104 1.49 4.66 1.45
N VAL A 105 1.61 3.33 1.46
CA VAL A 105 0.56 2.46 2.01
C VAL A 105 0.38 2.70 3.50
N ARG A 106 1.45 2.94 4.25
CA ARG A 106 1.37 3.30 5.68
C ARG A 106 0.69 4.63 5.92
N ALA A 107 0.96 5.65 5.09
CA ALA A 107 0.25 6.92 5.15
C ALA A 107 -1.24 6.74 4.82
N ALA A 108 -1.56 5.95 3.78
CA ALA A 108 -2.95 5.63 3.42
C ALA A 108 -3.67 4.88 4.55
N ALA A 109 -3.02 3.91 5.18
CA ALA A 109 -3.57 3.19 6.31
C ALA A 109 -3.78 4.10 7.54
N ALA A 110 -2.90 5.09 7.76
CA ALA A 110 -3.10 6.08 8.82
C ALA A 110 -4.36 6.93 8.57
N ILE A 111 -4.62 7.34 7.32
CA ILE A 111 -5.89 7.98 6.93
C ILE A 111 -7.06 7.02 7.15
N GLY A 112 -6.95 5.77 6.66
CA GLY A 112 -8.02 4.79 6.77
C GLY A 112 -8.43 4.44 8.20
N ARG A 113 -7.51 4.59 9.17
CA ARG A 113 -7.81 4.43 10.61
C ARG A 113 -8.66 5.55 11.19
N THR A 114 -8.63 6.75 10.62
CA THR A 114 -9.42 7.89 11.11
C THR A 114 -10.81 7.95 10.49
N LEU A 115 -11.02 7.20 9.41
CA LEU A 115 -12.32 7.05 8.76
C LEU A 115 -13.21 6.07 9.57
N PRO A 116 -14.53 6.34 9.65
CA PRO A 116 -15.49 5.49 10.35
C PRO A 116 -15.55 4.06 9.80
#